data_AF-A0A6I4W9M2-F1
#
_entry.id   AF-A0A6I4W9M2-F1
#
_cell.length_a   1.000
_cell.length_b   1.000
_cell.length_c   1.000
_cell.angle_alpha   90.00
_cell.angle_beta   90.00
_cell.angle_gamma   90.00
#
_symmetry.space_group_name_H-M   'P 1'
#
loop_
_entity.id
_entity.type
_entity.pdbx_description
1 polymer ?
#
loop_
_entity_poly.entity_id
_entity_poly.type
_entity_poly.pdbx_seq_one_letter_code
_entity_poly.pdbx_strand_id
1 'polypeptide(L)'
;MIETFDDIRRRTAATTQTAARIMVTVQALLQDVDGAIDAGQWEVAGHAGRAVVLECCALRGTGRGGEPSWPVGGVAFDPFARLDPAERAEAADLLDRAGRLGDAAGAAAWRDRLAALVDGVTAGNGIAGDLPELRSPAGMFAALRLARDGFDVVAAMHLAPVFPESWTTAVPPAS
;
A
#
# COMPACT_ATOMS: atom_id res chain seq x y z
N MET A 1 -17.11 3.60 -21.26
CA MET A 1 -16.50 4.90 -21.53
C MET A 1 -15.13 4.86 -20.88
N ILE A 2 -14.05 4.80 -21.66
CA ILE A 2 -12.70 4.79 -21.12
C ILE A 2 -12.41 6.23 -20.73
N GLU A 3 -12.37 6.54 -19.44
CA GLU A 3 -11.78 7.79 -18.98
C GLU A 3 -10.32 7.80 -19.45
N THR A 4 -10.06 8.61 -20.47
CA THR A 4 -8.70 8.99 -20.87
C THR A 4 -8.07 9.66 -19.66
N PHE A 5 -7.13 8.97 -19.03
CA PHE A 5 -6.25 9.61 -18.06
C PHE A 5 -5.48 10.70 -18.81
N ASP A 6 -5.68 11.96 -18.43
CA ASP A 6 -4.99 13.12 -19.03
C ASP A 6 -3.46 13.05 -18.93
N ASP A 7 -2.92 12.14 -18.10
CA ASP A 7 -1.47 11.90 -17.98
C ASP A 7 -1.16 10.45 -17.57
N ILE A 8 -0.65 9.65 -18.53
CA ILE A 8 -0.19 8.27 -18.28
C ILE A 8 0.92 8.20 -17.22
N ARG A 9 1.78 9.23 -17.13
CA ARG A 9 2.88 9.28 -16.16
C ARG A 9 2.33 9.38 -14.75
N ARG A 10 1.29 10.21 -14.55
CA ARG A 10 0.61 10.34 -13.25
C ARG A 10 -0.04 9.03 -12.84
N ARG A 11 -0.69 8.32 -13.77
CA ARG A 11 -1.29 7.01 -13.50
C ARG A 11 -0.22 5.99 -13.10
N THR A 12 0.86 5.87 -13.88
CA THR A 12 1.97 4.97 -13.57
C THR A 12 2.59 5.30 -12.22
N ALA A 13 2.85 6.58 -11.93
CA ALA A 13 3.38 7.00 -10.64
C ALA A 13 2.44 6.63 -9.47
N ALA A 14 1.14 6.89 -9.60
CA ALA A 14 0.15 6.54 -8.59
C ALA A 14 0.09 5.02 -8.36
N THR A 15 -0.03 4.21 -9.41
CA THR A 15 -0.07 2.74 -9.29
C THR A 15 1.21 2.18 -8.68
N THR A 16 2.39 2.63 -9.12
CA THR A 16 3.68 2.18 -8.58
C THR A 16 3.85 2.58 -7.11
N GLN A 17 3.48 3.82 -6.75
CA GLN A 17 3.52 4.30 -5.38
C GLN A 17 2.59 3.49 -4.47
N THR A 18 1.37 3.20 -4.96
CA THR A 18 0.41 2.34 -4.25
C THR A 18 0.97 0.94 -4.05
N ALA A 19 1.49 0.30 -5.09
CA ALA A 19 2.07 -1.03 -4.98
C ALA A 19 3.22 -1.06 -3.97
N ALA A 20 4.14 -0.09 -4.04
CA ALA A 20 5.28 0.00 -3.12
C ALA A 20 4.83 0.19 -1.66
N ARG A 21 3.90 1.11 -1.40
CA ARG A 21 3.40 1.36 -0.03
C ARG A 21 2.60 0.20 0.52
N ILE A 22 1.84 -0.52 -0.32
CA ILE A 22 1.14 -1.71 0.13
C ILE A 22 2.14 -2.80 0.53
N MET A 23 3.13 -3.07 -0.32
CA MET A 23 4.15 -4.10 -0.05
C MET A 23 5.02 -3.77 1.17
N VAL A 24 5.46 -2.53 1.32
CA VAL A 24 6.44 -2.15 2.36
C VAL A 24 5.77 -1.81 3.69
N THR A 25 4.65 -1.10 3.66
CA THR A 25 4.05 -0.53 4.88
C THR A 25 2.76 -1.24 5.26
N VAL A 26 1.81 -1.36 4.34
CA VAL A 26 0.48 -1.91 4.69
C VAL A 26 0.57 -3.38 5.08
N GLN A 27 1.29 -4.21 4.31
CA GLN A 27 1.50 -5.62 4.66
C GLN A 27 2.16 -5.79 6.03
N ALA A 28 3.19 -4.97 6.32
CA ALA A 28 3.86 -4.99 7.61
C ALA A 28 2.90 -4.68 8.77
N LEU A 29 2.09 -3.63 8.62
CA LEU A 29 1.10 -3.24 9.62
C LEU A 29 -0.02 -4.26 9.78
N LEU A 30 -0.49 -4.90 8.69
CA LEU A 30 -1.49 -5.96 8.76
C LEU A 30 -0.98 -7.17 9.54
N GLN A 31 0.28 -7.56 9.34
CA GLN A 31 0.90 -8.63 10.12
C GLN A 31 1.01 -8.26 11.61
N ASP A 32 1.32 -7.00 11.91
CA ASP A 32 1.37 -6.51 13.29
C ASP A 32 -0.05 -6.50 13.92
N VAL A 33 -1.09 -6.17 13.14
CA VAL A 33 -2.51 -6.29 13.54
C VAL A 33 -2.86 -7.75 13.85
N ASP A 34 -2.54 -8.67 12.95
CA ASP A 34 -2.84 -10.10 13.09
C ASP A 34 -2.16 -10.67 14.34
N GLY A 35 -0.86 -10.42 14.50
CA GLY A 35 -0.11 -10.87 15.68
C GLY A 35 -0.66 -10.29 16.99
N ALA A 36 -1.08 -9.03 16.99
CA ALA A 36 -1.68 -8.39 18.16
C ALA A 36 -3.07 -8.97 18.49
N ILE A 37 -3.91 -9.27 17.47
CA ILE A 37 -5.21 -9.91 17.66
C ILE A 37 -5.03 -11.31 18.23
N ASP A 38 -4.13 -12.11 17.65
CA ASP A 38 -3.85 -13.47 18.11
C ASP A 38 -3.33 -13.51 19.55
N ALA A 39 -2.58 -12.47 19.96
CA ALA A 39 -2.07 -12.30 21.31
C ALA A 39 -3.07 -11.68 22.31
N GLY A 40 -4.28 -11.33 21.88
CA GLY A 40 -5.27 -10.66 22.73
C GLY A 40 -4.96 -9.19 23.06
N GLN A 41 -4.05 -8.57 22.31
CA GLN A 41 -3.57 -7.20 22.53
C GLN A 41 -4.39 -6.19 21.72
N TRP A 42 -5.66 -6.00 22.08
CA TRP A 42 -6.63 -5.22 21.31
C TRP A 42 -6.23 -3.77 21.05
N GLU A 43 -5.62 -3.10 22.03
CA GLU A 43 -5.16 -1.72 21.88
C GLU A 43 -4.02 -1.60 20.86
N VAL A 44 -3.11 -2.59 20.86
CA VAL A 44 -1.98 -2.65 19.90
C VAL A 44 -2.51 -2.91 18.50
N ALA A 45 -3.44 -3.88 18.36
CA ALA A 45 -4.12 -4.15 17.09
C ALA A 45 -4.81 -2.89 16.56
N GLY A 46 -5.57 -2.20 17.41
CA GLY A 46 -6.24 -0.94 17.08
C GLY A 46 -5.27 0.15 16.64
N HIS A 47 -4.13 0.30 17.31
CA HIS A 47 -3.10 1.27 16.94
C HIS A 47 -2.47 0.97 15.58
N ALA A 48 -2.05 -0.28 15.34
CA ALA A 48 -1.47 -0.68 14.06
C ALA A 48 -2.48 -0.56 12.90
N GLY A 49 -3.74 -0.97 13.11
CA GLY A 49 -4.77 -0.87 12.08
C GLY A 49 -5.21 0.56 11.78
N ARG A 50 -5.11 1.50 12.74
CA ARG A 50 -5.28 2.93 12.42
C ARG A 50 -4.28 3.40 11.36
N ALA A 51 -3.02 2.98 11.47
CA ALA A 51 -2.03 3.31 10.45
C ALA A 51 -2.39 2.69 9.08
N VAL A 52 -2.90 1.45 9.04
CA VAL A 52 -3.42 0.83 7.81
C VAL A 52 -4.52 1.68 7.18
N VAL A 53 -5.52 2.11 7.96
CA VAL A 53 -6.62 2.93 7.44
C VAL A 53 -6.12 4.22 6.83
N LEU A 54 -5.23 4.95 7.53
CA LEU A 54 -4.69 6.22 7.05
C LEU A 54 -3.84 6.05 5.78
N GLU A 55 -3.05 4.97 5.70
CA GLU A 55 -2.30 4.60 4.48
C GLU A 55 -3.25 4.36 3.31
N CYS A 56 -4.30 3.54 3.51
CA CYS A 56 -5.28 3.24 2.48
C CYS A 56 -6.05 4.48 2.02
N CYS A 57 -6.41 5.39 2.94
CA CYS A 57 -7.03 6.66 2.61
C CYS A 57 -6.13 7.49 1.68
N ALA A 58 -4.86 7.63 2.03
CA ALA A 58 -3.90 8.36 1.21
C ALA A 58 -3.77 7.74 -0.20
N LEU A 59 -3.66 6.40 -0.25
CA LEU A 59 -3.52 5.65 -1.50
C LEU A 59 -4.76 5.68 -2.39
N ARG A 60 -5.97 5.76 -1.83
CA ARG A 60 -7.20 5.98 -2.61
C ARG A 60 -7.25 7.37 -3.24
N GLY A 61 -6.64 8.37 -2.59
CA GLY A 61 -6.58 9.75 -3.08
C GLY A 61 -5.58 9.99 -4.20
N THR A 62 -4.48 9.22 -4.28
CA THR A 62 -3.35 9.48 -5.21
C THR A 62 -3.77 9.56 -6.68
N GLY A 63 -4.60 8.62 -7.14
CA GLY A 63 -5.14 8.61 -8.51
C GLY A 63 -6.00 9.83 -8.86
N ARG A 64 -6.54 10.53 -7.84
CA ARG A 64 -7.37 11.72 -7.96
C ARG A 64 -6.61 13.02 -7.63
N GLY A 65 -5.27 12.96 -7.60
CA GLY A 65 -4.41 14.10 -7.29
C GLY A 65 -4.26 14.37 -5.79
N GLY A 66 -4.47 13.36 -4.95
CA GLY A 66 -4.07 13.36 -3.54
C GLY A 66 -2.55 13.28 -3.39
N GLU A 67 -2.05 13.50 -2.18
CA GLU A 67 -0.61 13.56 -1.92
C GLU A 67 0.04 12.16 -2.06
N PRO A 68 1.00 11.99 -2.99
CA PRO A 68 1.62 10.68 -3.23
C PRO A 68 2.62 10.28 -2.14
N SER A 69 3.21 11.26 -1.45
CA SER A 69 4.29 11.05 -0.49
C SER A 69 3.79 10.75 0.92
N TRP A 70 4.19 9.59 1.44
CA TRP A 70 4.09 9.20 2.84
C TRP A 70 5.06 8.02 3.09
N PRO A 71 5.74 7.91 4.24
CA PRO A 71 5.74 8.80 5.40
C PRO A 71 7.07 9.55 5.55
N VAL A 72 7.11 10.88 5.64
CA VAL A 72 8.28 11.56 6.24
C VAL A 72 7.87 12.92 6.83
N GLY A 73 7.54 12.96 8.13
CA GLY A 73 7.60 14.17 8.97
C GLY A 73 6.74 15.37 8.59
N GLY A 74 5.89 15.27 7.56
CA GLY A 74 5.05 16.36 7.09
C GLY A 74 3.84 16.57 8.00
N VAL A 75 3.92 17.53 8.91
CA VAL A 75 2.77 17.96 9.75
C VAL A 75 1.56 18.44 8.93
N ALA A 76 1.75 18.70 7.63
CA ALA A 76 0.72 19.18 6.71
C ALA A 76 0.06 18.08 5.86
N PHE A 77 0.42 16.82 6.04
CA PHE A 77 -0.15 15.73 5.24
C PHE A 77 -1.62 15.45 5.60
N ASP A 78 -2.50 15.45 4.60
CA ASP A 78 -3.90 15.05 4.76
C ASP A 78 -4.15 13.66 4.12
N PRO A 79 -4.29 12.59 4.93
CA PRO A 79 -4.59 11.26 4.40
C PRO A 79 -5.96 11.18 3.72
N PHE A 80 -6.86 12.13 3.99
CA PHE A 80 -8.21 12.16 3.42
C PHE A 80 -8.30 13.03 2.16
N ALA A 81 -7.18 13.62 1.70
CA ALA A 81 -7.17 14.47 0.53
C ALA A 81 -7.75 13.73 -0.69
N ARG A 82 -8.68 14.39 -1.39
CA ARG A 82 -9.36 13.86 -2.60
C ARG A 82 -10.23 12.62 -2.40
N LEU A 83 -10.50 12.21 -1.16
CA LEU A 83 -11.54 11.22 -0.87
C LEU A 83 -12.93 11.83 -0.94
N ASP A 84 -13.87 11.06 -1.46
CA ASP A 84 -15.29 11.39 -1.45
C ASP A 84 -15.89 11.24 -0.03
N PRO A 85 -17.12 11.75 0.20
CA PRO A 85 -17.74 11.67 1.52
C PRO A 85 -17.98 10.25 2.04
N ALA A 86 -18.26 9.28 1.15
CA ALA A 86 -18.54 7.90 1.54
C ALA A 86 -17.26 7.19 2.00
N GLU A 87 -16.15 7.39 1.27
CA GLU A 87 -14.83 6.87 1.64
C GLU A 87 -14.35 7.45 2.98
N ARG A 88 -14.59 8.75 3.22
CA ARG A 88 -14.28 9.39 4.51
C ARG A 88 -15.11 8.80 5.64
N ALA A 89 -16.40 8.55 5.41
CA ALA A 89 -17.29 7.96 6.40
C ALA A 89 -16.89 6.51 6.73
N GLU A 90 -16.55 5.71 5.72
CA GLU A 90 -16.02 4.35 5.90
C GLU A 90 -14.74 4.36 6.75
N ALA A 91 -13.80 5.24 6.43
CA ALA A 91 -12.55 5.37 7.17
C ALA A 91 -12.78 5.82 8.62
N ALA A 92 -13.69 6.78 8.84
CA ALA A 92 -14.04 7.24 10.18
C ALA A 92 -14.64 6.11 11.04
N ASP A 93 -15.53 5.30 10.48
CA ASP A 93 -16.09 4.13 11.18
C ASP A 93 -15.01 3.08 11.51
N LEU A 94 -14.06 2.81 10.60
CA LEU A 94 -12.94 1.91 10.88
C LEU A 94 -12.01 2.44 11.99
N LEU A 95 -11.71 3.74 11.98
CA LEU A 95 -10.87 4.39 12.99
C LEU A 95 -11.54 4.43 14.37
N ASP A 96 -12.84 4.68 14.40
CA ASP A 96 -13.64 4.66 15.64
C ASP A 96 -13.66 3.26 16.24
N ARG A 97 -13.95 2.23 15.43
CA ARG A 97 -13.93 0.82 15.87
C ARG A 97 -12.58 0.36 16.38
N ALA A 98 -11.49 0.82 15.76
CA ALA A 98 -10.14 0.54 16.21
C ALA A 98 -9.90 0.98 17.66
N GLY A 99 -10.57 2.05 18.12
CA GLY A 99 -10.50 2.53 19.50
C GLY A 99 -11.38 1.79 20.50
N ARG A 100 -12.19 0.83 20.04
CA ARG A 100 -13.20 0.12 20.85
C ARG A 100 -13.08 -1.40 20.77
N LEU A 101 -11.96 -1.91 20.28
CA LEU A 101 -11.71 -3.35 20.27
C LEU A 101 -11.64 -3.86 21.71
N GLY A 102 -12.46 -4.86 22.05
CA GLY A 102 -12.55 -5.40 23.40
C GLY A 102 -12.69 -6.92 23.48
N ASP A 103 -12.91 -7.59 22.35
CA ASP A 103 -13.06 -9.04 22.27
C ASP A 103 -12.58 -9.57 20.91
N ALA A 104 -12.36 -10.89 20.86
CA ALA A 104 -11.82 -11.56 19.67
C ALA A 104 -12.77 -11.53 18.46
N ALA A 105 -14.08 -11.58 18.68
CA ALA A 105 -15.06 -11.62 17.59
C ALA A 105 -15.15 -10.25 16.89
N GLY A 106 -15.20 -9.17 17.66
CA GLY A 106 -15.14 -7.80 17.19
C GLY A 106 -13.82 -7.48 16.52
N ALA A 107 -12.70 -7.97 17.07
CA ALA A 107 -11.39 -7.82 16.46
C ALA A 107 -11.29 -8.53 15.10
N ALA A 108 -11.76 -9.77 14.99
CA ALA A 108 -11.77 -10.52 13.74
C ALA A 108 -12.66 -9.84 12.68
N ALA A 109 -13.89 -9.43 13.04
CA ALA A 109 -14.78 -8.74 12.11
C ALA A 109 -14.21 -7.38 11.65
N TRP A 110 -13.49 -6.69 12.53
CA TRP A 110 -12.81 -5.45 12.17
C TRP A 110 -11.59 -5.70 11.26
N ARG A 111 -10.79 -6.75 11.52
CA ARG A 111 -9.69 -7.17 10.65
C ARG A 111 -10.18 -7.49 9.24
N ASP A 112 -11.26 -8.23 9.10
CA ASP A 112 -11.78 -8.60 7.78
C ASP A 112 -12.18 -7.36 6.97
N ARG A 113 -12.65 -6.30 7.65
CA ARG A 113 -12.92 -5.01 7.01
C ARG A 113 -11.66 -4.23 6.65
N LEU A 114 -10.57 -4.36 7.42
CA LEU A 114 -9.27 -3.81 7.02
C LEU A 114 -8.74 -4.50 5.76
N ALA A 115 -8.84 -5.83 5.69
CA ALA A 115 -8.46 -6.59 4.49
C ALA A 115 -9.27 -6.13 3.27
N ALA A 116 -10.60 -6.03 3.41
CA ALA A 116 -11.47 -5.52 2.35
C ALA A 116 -11.14 -4.07 1.93
N LEU A 117 -10.75 -3.21 2.88
CA LEU A 117 -10.28 -1.85 2.58
C LEU A 117 -9.06 -1.88 1.67
N VAL A 118 -8.06 -2.71 2.00
CA VAL A 118 -6.81 -2.88 1.25
C VAL A 118 -7.08 -3.46 -0.15
N ASP A 119 -7.93 -4.46 -0.24
CA ASP A 119 -8.35 -5.05 -1.53
C ASP A 119 -9.07 -4.01 -2.41
N GLY A 120 -9.89 -3.15 -1.80
CA GLY A 120 -10.51 -2.03 -2.51
C GLY A 120 -9.48 -1.04 -3.04
N VAL A 121 -8.40 -0.78 -2.29
CA VAL A 121 -7.31 0.12 -2.72
C VAL A 121 -6.51 -0.49 -3.88
N THR A 122 -6.14 -1.78 -3.81
CA THR A 122 -5.39 -2.47 -4.86
C THR A 122 -6.20 -2.51 -6.16
N ALA A 123 -7.47 -2.94 -6.08
CA ALA A 123 -8.37 -3.02 -7.21
C ALA A 123 -8.61 -1.63 -7.83
N GLY A 124 -8.88 -0.61 -7.01
CA GLY A 124 -9.11 0.77 -7.47
C GLY A 124 -7.90 1.41 -8.18
N ASN A 125 -6.68 0.97 -7.86
CA ASN A 125 -5.45 1.44 -8.50
C ASN A 125 -4.99 0.57 -9.69
N GLY A 126 -5.79 -0.43 -10.07
CA GLY A 126 -5.49 -1.32 -11.20
C GLY A 126 -4.32 -2.27 -10.94
N ILE A 127 -4.02 -2.56 -9.67
CA ILE A 127 -3.03 -3.58 -9.29
C ILE A 127 -3.73 -4.93 -9.45
N ALA A 128 -3.36 -5.65 -10.51
CA ALA A 128 -3.92 -6.96 -10.81
C ALA A 128 -3.10 -8.06 -10.13
N GLY A 129 -3.77 -8.90 -9.34
CA GLY A 129 -3.18 -10.06 -8.67
C GLY A 129 -2.53 -9.73 -7.33
N ASP A 130 -2.03 -10.78 -6.69
CA ASP A 130 -1.45 -10.68 -5.35
C ASP A 130 -0.08 -9.99 -5.40
N LEU A 131 0.07 -8.94 -4.60
CA LEU A 131 1.37 -8.33 -4.37
C LEU A 131 2.24 -9.28 -3.54
N PRO A 132 3.53 -9.43 -3.85
CA PRO A 132 4.41 -10.30 -3.09
C PRO A 132 4.51 -9.86 -1.63
N GLU A 133 4.52 -10.82 -0.71
CA GLU A 133 4.67 -10.58 0.72
C GLU A 133 6.14 -10.39 1.08
N LEU A 134 6.61 -9.15 1.25
CA LEU A 134 8.03 -8.84 1.40
C LEU A 134 8.71 -9.50 2.61
N ARG A 135 7.96 -9.72 3.69
CA ARG A 135 8.44 -10.38 4.91
C ARG A 135 8.46 -11.91 4.82
N SER A 136 8.05 -12.48 3.69
CA SER A 136 8.25 -13.91 3.39
C SER A 136 9.62 -14.14 2.74
N PRO A 137 10.24 -15.33 2.91
CA PRO A 137 11.47 -15.69 2.19
C PRO A 137 11.34 -15.57 0.66
N ALA A 138 10.12 -15.75 0.11
CA ALA A 138 9.85 -15.65 -1.31
C ALA A 138 9.66 -14.20 -1.80
N GLY A 139 9.18 -13.30 -0.94
CA GLY A 139 8.75 -11.95 -1.36
C GLY A 139 9.89 -10.99 -1.65
N MET A 140 11.02 -11.09 -0.96
CA MET A 140 12.18 -10.24 -1.25
C MET A 140 12.75 -10.49 -2.65
N PHE A 141 12.74 -11.75 -3.12
CA PHE A 141 13.09 -12.08 -4.50
C PHE A 141 12.06 -11.57 -5.51
N ALA A 142 10.78 -11.60 -5.15
CA ALA A 142 9.72 -11.07 -6.01
C ALA A 142 9.79 -9.53 -6.14
N ALA A 143 10.18 -8.81 -5.09
CA ALA A 143 10.42 -7.37 -5.15
C ALA A 143 11.60 -6.99 -6.05
N LEU A 144 12.70 -7.76 -5.97
CA LEU A 144 13.85 -7.59 -6.86
C LEU A 144 13.47 -7.88 -8.32
N ARG A 145 12.63 -8.91 -8.56
CA ARG A 145 12.09 -9.19 -9.89
C ARG A 145 11.18 -8.06 -10.39
N LEU A 146 10.29 -7.53 -9.57
CA LEU A 146 9.44 -6.39 -9.91
C LEU A 146 10.25 -5.13 -10.25
N ALA A 147 11.29 -4.86 -9.46
CA ALA A 147 12.23 -3.79 -9.77
C ALA A 147 12.89 -4.04 -11.13
N ARG A 148 13.40 -5.26 -11.36
CA ARG A 148 14.03 -5.70 -12.61
C ARG A 148 13.11 -5.54 -13.84
N ASP A 149 11.90 -6.08 -13.79
CA ASP A 149 10.93 -6.05 -14.89
C ASP A 149 10.45 -4.61 -15.16
N GLY A 150 10.42 -3.76 -14.12
CA GLY A 150 10.16 -2.33 -14.26
C GLY A 150 11.22 -1.60 -15.10
N PHE A 151 12.48 -2.06 -15.13
CA PHE A 151 13.52 -1.44 -15.96
C PHE A 151 13.25 -1.63 -17.45
N ASP A 152 12.72 -2.78 -17.87
CA ASP A 152 12.43 -3.03 -19.28
C ASP A 152 11.33 -2.07 -19.78
N VAL A 153 10.34 -1.78 -18.92
CA VAL A 153 9.27 -0.81 -19.22
C VAL A 153 9.82 0.62 -19.22
N VAL A 154 10.63 1.00 -18.23
CA VAL A 154 11.28 2.32 -18.16
C VAL A 154 12.19 2.55 -19.38
N ALA A 155 12.97 1.54 -19.76
CA ALA A 155 13.84 1.56 -20.94
C ALA A 155 13.03 1.66 -22.24
N ALA A 156 11.94 0.90 -22.38
CA ALA A 156 11.04 0.96 -23.54
C ALA A 156 10.37 2.34 -23.69
N MET A 157 10.18 3.08 -22.59
CA MET A 157 9.67 4.45 -22.60
C MET A 157 10.77 5.52 -22.77
N HIS A 158 12.02 5.12 -23.00
CA HIS A 158 13.19 6.03 -23.06
C HIS A 158 13.34 6.92 -21.83
N LEU A 159 12.88 6.45 -20.67
CA LEU A 159 13.04 7.14 -19.40
C LEU A 159 14.41 6.81 -18.80
N ALA A 160 14.99 7.76 -18.06
CA ALA A 160 16.24 7.52 -17.37
C ALA A 160 16.07 6.37 -16.35
N PRO A 161 17.04 5.43 -16.25
CA PRO A 161 16.98 4.36 -15.29
C PRO A 161 16.94 4.94 -13.86
N VAL A 162 16.05 4.42 -13.04
CA VAL A 162 15.81 4.92 -11.67
C VAL A 162 16.90 4.48 -10.69
N PHE A 163 17.64 3.43 -11.03
CA PHE A 163 18.73 2.88 -10.20
C PHE A 163 20.04 2.79 -10.99
N PRO A 164 21.20 2.77 -10.31
CA PRO A 164 22.50 2.55 -10.95
C PRO A 164 22.55 1.20 -11.68
N GLU A 165 23.16 1.13 -12.86
CA GLU A 165 23.35 -0.13 -13.62
C GLU A 165 24.08 -1.22 -12.82
N SER A 166 24.93 -0.82 -11.87
CA SER A 166 25.67 -1.75 -10.99
C SER A 166 24.77 -2.53 -10.04
N TRP A 167 23.52 -2.11 -9.84
CA TRP A 167 22.55 -2.81 -8.98
C TRP A 167 21.69 -3.81 -9.74
N THR A 168 21.66 -3.72 -11.07
CA THR A 168 20.79 -4.54 -11.94
C THR A 168 21.57 -5.54 -12.78
N THR A 169 22.86 -5.32 -12.97
CA THR A 169 23.76 -6.30 -13.58
C THR A 169 24.05 -7.41 -12.56
N ALA A 170 23.53 -8.60 -12.82
CA ALA A 170 23.96 -9.79 -12.10
C ALA A 170 25.48 -9.92 -12.29
N VAL A 171 26.24 -9.89 -11.20
CA VAL A 171 27.67 -10.19 -11.24
C VAL A 171 27.78 -11.59 -11.86
N PRO A 172 28.44 -11.75 -13.03
CA PRO A 172 28.63 -13.08 -13.60
C PRO A 172 29.34 -13.95 -12.57
N PRO A 173 28.99 -15.24 -12.41
CA PRO A 173 29.76 -16.11 -11.54
C PRO A 173 31.23 -16.01 -11.95
N ALA A 174 32.10 -15.76 -10.98
CA ALA A 174 33.54 -15.75 -11.20
C ALA A 174 33.92 -17.09 -11.85
N SER A 175 34.39 -17.00 -13.10
CA SER A 175 34.90 -18.11 -13.89
C SER A 175 36.15 -18.71 -13.27
#